data_AF-A0A819BZZ2-F1
#
_entry.id   AF-A0A819BZZ2-F1
#
_cell.length_a   1.000
_cell.length_b   1.000
_cell.length_c   1.000
_cell.angle_alpha   90.00
_cell.angle_beta   90.00
_cell.angle_gamma   90.00
#
_symmetry.space_group_name_H-M   'P 1'
#
loop_
_entity.id
_entity.type
_entity.pdbx_description
1 polymer ?
#
loop_
_entity_poly.entity_id
_entity_poly.type
_entity_poly.pdbx_seq_one_letter_code
_entity_poly.pdbx_strand_id
1 'polypeptide(L)'
;MDEQGFYISLNPSASLSLYPNNTLSSFNNELHSPIDFANEEWVVGLAEVLVNAGVMNIGRDDARFSVQRVITSTNEYDGEPLIRNMTFHLEIPAKHYITIMELLAAINKQLKSCPETEDIHFKTSTPKE
;
A
#
# COMPACT_ATOMS: atom_id res chain seq x y z
N MET A 1 0.97 -42.74 7.61
CA MET A 1 0.75 -42.29 6.23
C MET A 1 1.63 -41.09 6.07
N ASP A 2 2.67 -41.20 5.25
CA ASP A 2 3.51 -40.05 4.91
C ASP A 2 2.67 -39.14 4.01
N GLU A 3 2.39 -37.92 4.47
CA GLU A 3 1.69 -36.93 3.65
C GLU A 3 2.57 -36.59 2.44
N GLN A 4 2.18 -37.04 1.26
CA GLN A 4 2.83 -36.66 0.00
C GLN A 4 2.47 -35.21 -0.32
N GLY A 5 3.24 -34.27 0.21
CA GLY A 5 3.17 -32.85 -0.14
C GLY A 5 4.13 -32.52 -1.29
N PHE A 6 3.77 -31.54 -2.11
CA PHE A 6 4.67 -30.90 -3.06
C PHE A 6 4.64 -29.39 -2.86
N TYR A 7 5.74 -28.72 -3.18
CA TYR A 7 5.88 -27.27 -3.03
C TYR A 7 5.87 -26.61 -4.41
N ILE A 8 5.10 -25.53 -4.56
CA ILE A 8 5.16 -24.65 -5.72
C ILE A 8 5.83 -23.35 -5.29
N SER A 9 6.96 -23.01 -5.90
CA SER A 9 7.57 -21.69 -5.75
C SER A 9 7.04 -20.74 -6.82
N LEU A 10 6.30 -19.71 -6.39
CA LEU A 10 5.81 -18.65 -7.28
C LEU A 10 6.90 -17.57 -7.38
N ASN A 11 7.67 -17.58 -8.47
CA ASN A 11 8.72 -16.57 -8.68
C ASN A 11 8.14 -15.38 -9.48
N PRO A 12 7.89 -14.21 -8.85
CA PRO A 12 7.24 -13.06 -9.49
C PRO A 12 8.09 -12.44 -10.60
N SER A 13 9.42 -12.65 -10.53
CA SER A 13 10.43 -11.95 -11.31
C SER A 13 10.51 -12.43 -12.75
N ALA A 14 10.34 -13.73 -12.96
CA ALA A 14 10.25 -14.34 -14.30
C ALA A 14 8.82 -14.30 -14.85
N SER A 15 7.83 -14.01 -14.00
CA SER A 15 6.41 -14.14 -14.32
C SER A 15 5.87 -12.99 -15.18
N LEU A 16 6.40 -11.77 -15.14
CA LEU A 16 5.77 -10.67 -15.90
C LEU A 16 6.00 -10.76 -17.42
N SER A 17 7.10 -11.37 -17.86
CA SER A 17 7.36 -11.59 -19.30
C SER A 17 6.55 -12.75 -19.88
N LEU A 18 6.24 -13.76 -19.06
CA LEU A 18 5.50 -14.97 -19.47
C LEU A 18 4.00 -14.89 -19.15
N TYR A 19 3.64 -14.19 -18.08
CA TYR A 19 2.27 -14.02 -17.57
C TYR A 19 2.01 -12.54 -17.27
N PRO A 20 1.86 -11.70 -18.32
CA PRO A 20 1.74 -10.25 -18.18
C PRO A 20 0.49 -9.80 -17.41
N ASN A 21 -0.49 -10.68 -17.23
CA ASN A 21 -1.73 -10.40 -16.52
C ASN A 21 -1.68 -10.72 -15.02
N ASN A 22 -0.55 -11.24 -14.50
CA ASN A 22 -0.41 -11.53 -13.09
C ASN A 22 -0.34 -10.23 -12.27
N THR A 23 -1.18 -10.14 -11.25
CA THR A 23 -1.22 -9.05 -10.27
C THR A 23 -0.93 -9.59 -8.88
N LEU A 24 -0.63 -8.68 -7.94
CA LEU A 24 -0.44 -9.01 -6.52
C LEU A 24 -1.62 -9.77 -5.88
N SER A 25 -2.84 -9.61 -6.41
CA SER A 25 -4.06 -10.25 -5.93
C SER A 25 -4.55 -11.38 -6.82
N SER A 26 -3.93 -11.60 -7.98
CA SER A 26 -4.36 -12.60 -8.97
C SER A 26 -3.15 -13.14 -9.71
N PHE A 27 -2.72 -14.34 -9.34
CA PHE A 27 -1.60 -15.04 -9.98
C PHE A 27 -2.10 -16.30 -10.68
N ASN A 28 -1.64 -16.49 -11.90
CA ASN A 28 -1.79 -17.72 -12.66
C ASN A 28 -0.41 -18.17 -13.14
N ASN A 29 -0.02 -19.40 -12.81
CA ASN A 29 1.23 -20.00 -13.25
C ASN A 29 0.91 -21.36 -13.85
N GLU A 30 1.44 -21.62 -15.04
CA GLU A 30 1.41 -22.98 -15.59
C GLU A 30 2.51 -23.81 -14.93
N LEU A 31 2.15 -25.03 -14.56
CA LEU A 31 3.10 -26.01 -14.06
C LEU A 31 3.85 -26.61 -15.25
N HIS A 32 5.19 -26.62 -15.18
CA HIS A 32 6.05 -27.18 -16.23
C HIS A 32 5.83 -28.68 -16.47
N SER A 33 5.33 -29.38 -15.45
CA SER A 33 4.97 -30.79 -15.53
C SER A 33 3.51 -30.95 -15.11
N PRO A 34 2.71 -31.76 -15.83
CA PRO A 34 1.38 -32.11 -15.37
C PRO A 34 1.49 -32.86 -14.04
N ILE A 35 0.77 -32.39 -13.03
CA ILE A 35 0.61 -33.09 -11.76
C ILE A 35 -0.67 -33.92 -11.88
N ASP A 36 -0.55 -35.23 -11.69
CA ASP A 36 -1.70 -36.12 -11.62
C ASP A 36 -2.25 -36.11 -10.19
N PHE A 37 -3.35 -35.40 -9.99
CA PHE A 37 -4.08 -35.32 -8.73
C PHE A 37 -5.02 -36.51 -8.57
N ALA A 38 -4.55 -37.73 -8.84
CA ALA A 38 -5.37 -38.94 -8.90
C ALA A 38 -6.41 -39.01 -7.77
N ASN A 39 -7.70 -38.93 -8.13
CA ASN A 39 -8.96 -39.19 -7.39
C ASN A 39 -9.08 -38.88 -5.87
N GLU A 40 -8.18 -38.09 -5.28
CA GLU A 40 -8.21 -37.73 -3.86
C GLU A 40 -8.47 -36.22 -3.68
N GLU A 41 -8.92 -35.84 -2.48
CA GLU A 41 -9.04 -34.43 -2.09
C GLU A 41 -7.65 -33.90 -1.70
N TRP A 42 -7.21 -32.83 -2.36
CA TRP A 42 -5.90 -32.22 -2.12
C TRP A 42 -6.05 -30.92 -1.33
N VAL A 43 -5.16 -30.72 -0.36
CA VAL A 43 -5.00 -29.43 0.33
C VAL A 43 -3.76 -28.74 -0.21
N VAL A 44 -3.97 -27.59 -0.86
CA VAL A 44 -2.88 -26.75 -1.38
C VAL A 44 -2.63 -25.63 -0.38
N GLY A 45 -1.42 -25.61 0.20
CA GLY A 45 -0.94 -24.53 1.04
C GLY A 45 -0.02 -23.59 0.27
N LEU A 46 -0.29 -22.29 0.32
CA LEU A 46 0.66 -21.29 -0.15
C LEU A 46 1.82 -21.18 0.84
N ALA A 47 2.99 -21.71 0.46
CA ALA A 47 4.16 -21.73 1.34
C ALA A 47 4.89 -20.38 1.38
N GLU A 48 5.06 -19.72 0.23
CA GLU A 48 5.80 -18.47 0.12
C GLU A 48 5.34 -17.68 -1.12
N VAL A 49 5.23 -16.36 -0.97
CA VAL A 49 5.13 -15.42 -2.09
C VAL A 49 6.34 -14.52 -2.04
N LEU A 50 7.24 -14.70 -2.99
CA LEU A 50 8.25 -13.70 -3.26
C LEU A 50 7.52 -12.56 -3.99
N VAL A 51 7.63 -11.33 -3.49
CA VAL A 51 7.17 -10.14 -4.18
C VAL A 51 8.42 -9.37 -4.59
N ASN A 52 8.55 -9.07 -5.88
CA ASN A 52 9.70 -8.33 -6.38
C ASN A 52 9.70 -6.92 -5.73
N ALA A 53 10.83 -6.51 -5.16
CA ALA A 53 11.00 -5.21 -4.50
C ALA A 53 10.74 -4.00 -5.43
N GLY A 54 10.64 -4.22 -6.74
CA GLY A 54 10.20 -3.21 -7.71
C GLY A 54 8.69 -2.94 -7.74
N VAL A 55 7.86 -3.75 -7.06
CA VAL A 55 6.40 -3.58 -7.08
C VAL A 55 5.98 -2.56 -6.03
N MET A 56 5.49 -1.41 -6.50
CA MET A 56 4.96 -0.35 -5.64
C MET A 56 3.59 -0.77 -5.07
N ASN A 57 3.38 -0.55 -3.77
CA ASN A 57 2.03 -0.64 -3.17
C ASN A 57 1.29 0.69 -3.21
N ILE A 58 1.99 1.81 -3.46
CA ILE A 58 1.41 3.11 -3.78
C ILE A 58 1.94 3.55 -5.15
N GLY A 59 1.09 3.52 -6.17
CA GLY A 59 1.40 4.01 -7.51
C GLY A 59 1.48 5.54 -7.58
N ARG A 60 2.00 6.08 -8.68
CA ARG A 60 2.08 7.55 -8.88
C ARG A 60 0.71 8.21 -8.90
N ASP A 61 -0.30 7.53 -9.42
CA ASP A 61 -1.65 8.06 -9.52
C ASP A 61 -2.39 8.00 -8.17
N ASP A 62 -2.01 7.07 -7.30
CA ASP A 62 -2.58 6.88 -5.95
C ASP A 62 -1.81 7.62 -4.85
N ALA A 63 -0.68 8.24 -5.21
CA ALA A 63 0.21 8.92 -4.28
C ALA A 63 -0.33 10.27 -3.78
N ARG A 64 -1.50 10.71 -4.25
CA ARG A 64 -2.09 12.02 -3.98
C ARG A 64 -3.25 11.90 -3.01
N PHE A 65 -3.28 12.82 -2.06
CA PHE A 65 -4.37 12.93 -1.10
C PHE A 65 -4.71 14.40 -0.85
N SER A 66 -5.91 14.65 -0.34
CA SER A 66 -6.38 16.01 -0.07
C SER A 66 -6.80 16.16 1.38
N VAL A 67 -6.47 17.30 1.98
CA VAL A 67 -6.89 17.68 3.32
C VAL A 67 -7.80 18.88 3.21
N GLN A 68 -9.01 18.78 3.75
CA GLN A 68 -9.95 19.90 3.82
C GLN A 68 -9.92 20.52 5.22
N ARG A 69 -9.83 21.84 5.28
CA ARG A 69 -9.80 22.61 6.53
C ARG A 69 -10.79 23.76 6.47
N VAL A 70 -11.40 24.02 7.62
CA VAL A 70 -12.13 25.26 7.87
C VAL A 70 -11.21 26.13 8.72
N ILE A 71 -10.77 27.26 8.17
CA ILE A 71 -9.91 28.21 8.86
C ILE A 71 -10.76 29.43 9.23
N THR A 72 -10.83 29.71 10.53
CA THR A 72 -11.46 30.93 11.05
C THR A 72 -10.37 31.96 11.32
N SER A 73 -10.53 33.13 10.75
CA SER A 73 -9.66 34.30 10.93
C SER A 73 -10.52 35.50 11.32
N THR A 74 -9.91 36.59 11.78
CA THR A 74 -10.64 37.83 12.05
C THR A 74 -10.45 38.79 10.88
N ASN A 75 -11.52 39.40 10.41
CA ASN A 75 -11.45 40.45 9.39
C ASN A 75 -10.83 41.71 10.00
N GLU A 76 -9.76 42.22 9.39
CA GLU A 76 -9.00 43.37 9.90
C GLU A 76 -9.79 44.69 9.85
N TYR A 77 -10.87 44.76 9.06
CA TYR A 77 -11.65 45.98 8.87
C TYR A 77 -12.79 46.17 9.87
N ASP A 78 -13.52 45.11 10.21
CA ASP A 78 -14.71 45.15 11.05
C ASP A 78 -14.64 44.24 12.28
N GLY A 79 -13.58 43.43 12.41
CA GLY A 79 -13.41 42.49 13.52
C GLY A 79 -14.29 41.25 13.45
N GLU A 80 -15.05 41.08 12.36
CA GLU A 80 -15.97 39.95 12.20
C GLU A 80 -15.21 38.65 11.85
N PRO A 81 -15.72 37.48 12.25
CA PRO A 81 -15.09 36.20 11.93
C PRO A 81 -15.21 35.90 10.44
N LEU A 82 -14.07 35.74 9.78
CA LEU A 82 -13.93 35.29 8.41
C LEU A 82 -13.64 33.79 8.37
N ILE A 83 -14.58 33.01 7.85
CA ILE A 83 -14.48 31.56 7.70
C ILE A 83 -14.06 31.24 6.26
N ARG A 84 -12.96 30.49 6.11
CA ARG A 84 -12.46 30.02 4.81
C ARG A 84 -12.40 28.50 4.77
N ASN A 85 -13.00 27.92 3.74
CA ASN A 85 -12.83 26.50 3.44
C ASN A 85 -11.64 26.36 2.49
N MET A 86 -10.61 25.65 2.93
CA MET A 86 -9.38 25.42 2.16
C MET A 86 -9.19 23.94 1.90
N THR A 87 -8.70 23.61 0.70
CA THR A 87 -8.31 22.25 0.32
C THR A 87 -6.83 22.25 -0.01
N PHE A 88 -6.07 21.38 0.65
CA PHE A 88 -4.63 21.20 0.44
C PHE A 88 -4.42 19.88 -0.28
N HIS A 89 -3.78 19.92 -1.44
CA HIS A 89 -3.42 18.73 -2.21
C HIS A 89 -1.97 18.36 -1.89
N LEU A 90 -1.76 17.15 -1.40
CA LEU A 90 -0.48 16.65 -0.92
C LEU A 90 -0.13 15.36 -1.67
N GLU A 91 1.16 15.08 -1.80
CA GLU A 91 1.65 13.91 -2.53
C GLU A 91 2.76 13.21 -1.72
N ILE A 92 2.61 11.90 -1.47
CA ILE A 92 3.68 11.07 -0.92
C ILE A 92 4.52 10.43 -2.03
N PRO A 93 5.77 10.00 -1.77
CA PRO A 93 6.54 9.26 -2.78
C PRO A 93 5.83 7.97 -3.23
N ALA A 94 5.68 7.78 -4.55
CA ALA A 94 5.25 6.50 -5.11
C ALA A 94 6.37 5.46 -4.93
N LYS A 95 6.14 4.49 -4.06
CA LYS A 95 7.09 3.40 -3.76
C LYS A 95 6.39 2.23 -3.06
N HIS A 96 7.17 1.20 -2.79
CA HIS A 96 6.79 0.14 -1.87
C HIS A 96 7.05 0.59 -0.42
N TYR A 97 6.01 0.68 0.39
CA TYR A 97 6.09 0.87 1.84
C TYR A 97 6.01 -0.48 2.54
N ILE A 98 7.07 -0.86 3.25
CA ILE A 98 7.19 -2.20 3.85
C ILE A 98 6.19 -2.37 5.00
N THR A 99 5.94 -1.29 5.74
CA THR A 99 5.02 -1.29 6.87
C THR A 99 4.05 -0.11 6.78
N ILE A 100 2.89 -0.26 7.43
CA ILE A 100 1.96 0.86 7.61
C ILE A 100 2.63 2.05 8.31
N MET A 101 3.58 1.79 9.22
CA MET A 101 4.31 2.84 9.94
C MET A 101 5.20 3.68 9.01
N GLU A 102 5.82 3.05 8.01
CA GLU A 102 6.60 3.75 6.99
C GLU A 102 5.70 4.65 6.13
N LEU A 103 4.52 4.15 5.75
CA LEU A 103 3.53 4.93 5.01
C LEU A 103 3.03 6.14 5.83
N LEU A 104 2.64 5.91 7.09
CA LEU A 104 2.21 6.98 7.99
C LEU A 104 3.31 8.01 8.23
N ALA A 105 4.58 7.59 8.33
CA ALA A 105 5.71 8.51 8.44
C ALA A 105 5.85 9.41 7.20
N ALA A 106 5.65 8.87 5.99
CA ALA A 106 5.66 9.66 4.77
C ALA A 106 4.50 10.64 4.69
N ILE A 107 3.29 10.22 5.07
CA ILE A 107 2.11 11.11 5.15
C ILE A 107 2.36 12.24 6.16
N ASN A 108 2.83 11.91 7.36
CA ASN A 108 3.18 12.89 8.39
C ASN A 108 4.24 13.89 7.92
N LYS A 109 5.23 13.43 7.16
CA LYS A 109 6.24 14.32 6.57
C LYS A 109 5.62 15.33 5.61
N GLN A 110 4.64 14.91 4.80
CA GLN A 110 3.95 15.81 3.89
C GLN A 110 3.00 16.77 4.61
N LEU A 111 2.28 16.31 5.63
CA LEU A 111 1.44 17.17 6.47
C LEU A 111 2.26 18.28 7.16
N LYS A 112 3.48 17.97 7.60
CA LYS A 112 4.40 18.96 8.18
C LYS A 112 4.99 19.96 7.17
N SER A 113 4.90 19.67 5.88
CA SER A 113 5.37 20.61 4.84
C SER A 113 4.41 21.78 4.61
N CYS A 114 3.17 21.64 5.06
CA CYS A 114 2.12 22.67 4.96
C CYS A 114 1.75 23.12 6.38
N PRO A 115 2.07 24.37 6.79
CA PRO A 115 1.81 24.88 8.14
C PRO A 115 0.37 24.70 8.61
N GLU A 116 -0.59 24.84 7.68
CA GLU A 116 -2.02 24.71 7.92
C GLU A 116 -2.46 23.27 8.25
N THR A 117 -1.59 22.29 8.04
CA THR A 117 -1.82 20.87 8.36
C THR A 117 -0.83 20.29 9.38
N GLU A 118 0.05 21.10 9.97
CA GLU A 118 1.09 20.64 10.90
C GLU A 118 0.52 19.98 12.17
N ASP A 119 -0.66 20.42 12.61
CA ASP A 119 -1.38 19.86 13.75
C ASP A 119 -1.95 18.46 13.49
N ILE A 120 -2.01 18.03 12.24
CA ILE A 120 -2.49 16.70 11.86
C ILE A 120 -1.32 15.73 11.94
N HIS A 121 -1.45 14.71 12.79
CA HIS A 121 -0.42 13.70 12.95
C HIS A 121 -1.02 12.31 13.20
N PHE A 122 -0.63 11.35 12.36
CA PHE A 122 -0.94 9.94 12.57
C PHE A 122 0.06 9.31 13.51
N LYS A 123 -0.44 8.61 14.54
CA LYS A 123 0.42 7.92 15.51
C LYS A 123 1.24 6.84 14.84
N THR A 124 2.56 6.94 14.99
CA THR A 124 3.51 5.90 14.59
C THR A 124 4.10 5.27 15.86
N SER A 125 3.33 4.45 16.57
CA SER A 125 3.88 3.68 17.69
C SER A 125 4.16 2.26 17.24
N THR A 126 5.35 1.75 17.49
CA THR A 126 5.61 0.31 17.49
C THR A 126 4.70 -0.37 18.51
N PRO A 127 4.18 -1.59 18.23
CA PRO A 127 3.56 -2.40 19.26
C PRO A 127 4.55 -2.54 20.42
N LYS A 128 4.10 -2.35 21.66
CA LYS A 128 4.90 -2.75 22.81
C LYS A 128 5.04 -4.28 22.74
N GLU A 129 6.27 -4.76 22.65
CA GLU A 129 6.61 -6.17 22.88
C GLU A 129 6.21 -6.64 24.28
#